data_AF-A0A9W7B8C8-F1
#
_entry.id   AF-A0A9W7B8C8-F1
#
_cell.length_a   1.000
_cell.length_b   1.000
_cell.length_c   1.000
_cell.angle_alpha   90.00
_cell.angle_beta   90.00
_cell.angle_gamma   90.00
#
_symmetry.space_group_name_H-M   'P 1'
#
loop_
_entity.id
_entity.type
_entity.pdbx_description
1 polymer ?
#
loop_
_entity_poly.entity_id
_entity_poly.type
_entity_poly.pdbx_seq_one_letter_code
_entity_poly.pdbx_strand_id
1 'polypeptide(L)'
;MMSFASRRIIASTRGLRRGLASFNGNTRSFPAYRVFGESTLFNMKPIMPTFKQAGNQGAFTVQREGKLLLELTPRVNGQFLWDSNQNFALSVEELALIQHQLPAGHPVELSRRMDVDGYGGGGGGGGFGGGGAQGPQPDKVLYVEPTDGASVTFSLDYINPETGVGMGEGMQKCKLMAGEFGVVQTLITWVTPHLLGWPVMIECNNVNALPHPGGGGGGHGDVPF
;
A
#
# COMPACT_ATOMS: atom_id res chain seq x y z
N MET A 1 28.36 -34.96 -18.54
CA MET A 1 27.83 -34.62 -17.21
C MET A 1 28.32 -33.21 -16.87
N MET A 2 27.54 -32.17 -17.15
CA MET A 2 27.93 -30.78 -16.92
C MET A 2 27.37 -30.31 -15.58
N SER A 3 28.27 -29.92 -14.66
CA SER A 3 27.95 -29.36 -13.36
C SER A 3 27.71 -27.85 -13.49
N PHE A 4 26.51 -27.39 -13.14
CA PHE A 4 26.20 -25.97 -13.05
C PHE A 4 26.53 -25.48 -11.64
N ALA A 5 27.59 -24.67 -11.52
CA ALA A 5 27.92 -23.98 -10.29
C ALA A 5 26.96 -22.79 -10.07
N SER A 6 26.04 -22.92 -9.12
CA SER A 6 25.15 -21.85 -8.67
C SER A 6 25.97 -20.73 -8.00
N ARG A 7 26.16 -19.61 -8.70
CA ARG A 7 26.68 -18.37 -8.09
C ARG A 7 25.52 -17.69 -7.34
N ARG A 8 25.41 -17.96 -6.03
CA ARG A 8 24.64 -17.11 -5.13
C ARG A 8 25.30 -15.74 -5.07
N ILE A 9 24.72 -14.75 -5.75
CA ILE A 9 25.04 -13.34 -5.51
C ILE A 9 24.43 -12.97 -4.16
N ILE A 10 25.24 -13.07 -3.10
CA ILE A 10 24.92 -12.42 -1.83
C ILE A 10 25.20 -10.93 -2.06
N ALA A 11 24.16 -10.18 -2.43
CA ALA A 11 24.24 -8.73 -2.50
C ALA A 11 24.58 -8.20 -1.10
N SER A 12 25.81 -7.73 -0.94
CA SER A 12 26.31 -7.17 0.31
C SER A 12 25.54 -5.90 0.66
N THR A 13 24.71 -5.97 1.69
CA THR A 13 24.00 -4.83 2.31
C THR A 13 24.94 -3.77 2.91
N ARG A 14 26.28 -3.97 2.86
CA ARG A 14 27.26 -3.00 3.37
C ARG A 14 27.40 -1.75 2.49
N GLY A 15 27.08 -1.83 1.18
CA GLY A 15 27.17 -0.67 0.27
C GLY A 15 26.09 0.39 0.50
N LEU A 16 24.90 -0.02 0.96
CA LEU A 16 23.78 0.88 1.27
C LEU A 16 24.04 1.74 2.51
N ARG A 17 24.75 1.21 3.52
CA ARG A 17 24.93 1.91 4.80
C ARG A 17 25.78 3.18 4.71
N ARG A 18 26.71 3.30 3.75
CA ARG A 18 27.53 4.51 3.58
C ARG A 18 26.80 5.66 2.89
N GLY A 19 25.82 5.37 2.02
CA GLY A 19 24.96 6.40 1.42
C GLY A 19 23.85 6.87 2.37
N LEU A 20 23.42 6.01 3.29
CA LEU A 20 22.33 6.31 4.21
C LEU A 20 22.69 7.27 5.35
N ALA A 21 23.96 7.40 5.71
CA ALA A 21 24.44 8.32 6.74
C ALA A 21 24.43 9.80 6.29
N SER A 22 24.30 10.07 4.98
CA SER A 22 24.19 11.43 4.43
C SER A 22 22.74 11.91 4.32
N PHE A 23 21.76 11.05 4.59
CA PHE A 23 20.36 11.41 4.60
C PHE A 23 20.02 12.07 5.94
N ASN A 24 19.98 13.41 5.94
CA ASN A 24 19.28 14.17 6.98
C ASN A 24 17.90 13.55 7.24
N GLY A 25 17.44 13.60 8.50
CA GLY A 25 16.35 12.82 9.10
C GLY A 25 14.92 12.96 8.51
N ASN A 26 14.78 13.24 7.21
CA ASN A 26 13.51 13.33 6.51
C ASN A 26 13.60 12.87 5.04
N THR A 27 14.42 11.86 4.75
CA THR A 27 14.51 11.31 3.39
C THR A 27 13.28 10.47 3.09
N ARG A 28 12.58 10.85 2.01
CA ARG A 28 11.38 10.14 1.53
C ARG A 28 11.75 9.29 0.33
N SER A 29 11.33 8.02 0.35
CA SER A 29 11.43 7.10 -0.78
C SER A 29 10.03 6.76 -1.28
N PHE A 30 9.86 6.69 -2.59
CA PHE A 30 8.58 6.36 -3.23
C PHE A 30 8.71 5.09 -4.08
N PRO A 31 8.89 3.91 -3.45
CA PRO A 31 8.96 2.65 -4.18
C PRO A 31 7.61 2.35 -4.84
N ALA A 32 7.65 1.80 -6.05
CA ALA A 32 6.46 1.40 -6.78
C ALA A 32 6.76 0.17 -7.64
N TYR A 33 5.83 -0.78 -7.68
CA TYR A 33 5.82 -1.86 -8.67
C TYR A 33 4.97 -1.42 -9.86
N ARG A 34 5.48 -1.60 -11.09
CA ARG A 34 4.85 -1.09 -12.31
C ARG A 34 4.85 -2.16 -13.40
N VAL A 35 3.71 -2.29 -14.07
CA VAL A 35 3.54 -3.14 -15.25
C VAL A 35 3.00 -2.29 -16.39
N PHE A 36 3.76 -2.23 -17.48
CA PHE A 36 3.42 -1.46 -18.67
C PHE A 36 2.58 -2.32 -19.61
N GLY A 37 1.26 -2.20 -19.51
CA GLY A 37 0.33 -2.85 -20.43
C GLY A 37 0.23 -2.12 -21.78
N GLU A 38 -0.54 -2.74 -22.68
CA GLU A 38 -0.79 -2.20 -24.02
C GLU A 38 -1.56 -0.88 -23.97
N SER A 39 -2.70 -0.87 -23.26
CA SER A 39 -3.62 0.27 -23.14
C SER A 39 -3.53 1.00 -21.81
N THR A 40 -2.87 0.42 -20.80
CA THR A 40 -2.93 0.92 -19.42
C THR A 40 -1.65 0.56 -18.67
N LEU A 41 -1.09 1.51 -17.94
CA LEU A 41 -0.04 1.29 -16.95
C LEU A 41 -0.68 0.90 -15.62
N PHE A 42 -0.29 -0.24 -15.07
CA PHE A 42 -0.58 -0.63 -13.70
C PHE A 42 0.55 -0.15 -12.78
N ASN A 43 0.19 0.45 -11.67
CA ASN A 43 1.12 0.98 -10.67
C ASN A 43 0.63 0.60 -9.27
N MET A 44 1.54 0.16 -8.41
CA MET A 44 1.24 -0.26 -7.05
C MET A 44 2.24 0.36 -6.09
N LYS A 45 1.74 1.16 -5.14
CA LYS A 45 2.54 1.93 -4.19
C LYS A 45 2.11 1.68 -2.74
N PRO A 46 3.03 1.41 -1.81
CA PRO A 46 2.67 1.39 -0.40
C PRO A 46 2.43 2.81 0.12
N ILE A 47 1.38 2.98 0.90
CA ILE A 47 1.12 4.13 1.76
C ILE A 47 1.39 3.68 3.19
N MET A 48 2.43 4.24 3.81
CA MET A 48 2.85 3.82 5.15
C MET A 48 1.80 4.21 6.22
N PRO A 49 1.70 3.41 7.32
CA PRO A 49 0.88 3.77 8.46
C PRO A 49 1.38 5.07 9.10
N THR A 50 0.47 5.76 9.79
CA THR A 50 0.80 6.89 10.64
C THR A 50 0.62 6.51 12.11
N PHE A 51 1.44 7.10 12.96
CA PHE A 51 1.44 6.83 14.40
C PHE A 51 1.14 8.12 15.14
N LYS A 52 0.49 7.98 16.29
CA LYS A 52 0.31 9.07 17.26
C LYS A 52 0.91 8.64 18.59
N GLN A 53 1.40 9.60 19.35
CA GLN A 53 1.82 9.34 20.72
C GLN A 53 0.60 8.94 21.56
N ALA A 54 0.75 7.89 22.34
CA ALA A 54 -0.23 7.40 23.29
C ALA A 54 0.22 7.78 24.71
N GLY A 55 -0.59 8.62 25.36
CA GLY A 55 -0.34 9.08 26.73
C GLY A 55 0.95 9.88 26.91
N ASN A 56 1.37 10.02 28.17
CA ASN A 56 2.49 10.89 28.56
C ASN A 56 3.86 10.18 28.60
N GLN A 57 3.92 8.87 28.30
CA GLN A 57 5.11 8.04 28.53
C GLN A 57 5.85 7.61 27.25
N GLY A 58 5.68 8.34 26.15
CA GLY A 58 6.43 8.06 24.90
C GLY A 58 6.02 6.77 24.17
N ALA A 59 4.87 6.17 24.52
CA ALA A 59 4.31 5.07 23.76
C ALA A 59 3.74 5.58 22.42
N PHE A 60 3.76 4.74 21.38
CA PHE A 60 3.15 5.05 20.08
C PHE A 60 2.03 4.05 19.79
N THR A 61 0.95 4.56 19.21
CA THR A 61 -0.14 3.72 18.68
C THR A 61 -0.37 4.05 17.22
N VAL A 62 -0.81 3.05 16.44
CA VAL A 62 -1.19 3.26 15.05
C VAL A 62 -2.41 4.18 15.03
N GLN A 63 -2.27 5.33 14.39
CA GLN A 63 -3.36 6.28 14.19
C GLN A 63 -4.14 5.93 12.91
N ARG A 64 -3.42 5.56 11.86
CA ARG A 64 -3.98 5.15 10.58
C ARG A 64 -3.14 4.02 10.03
N GLU A 65 -3.79 2.91 9.70
CA GLU A 65 -3.13 1.80 9.04
C GLU A 65 -2.61 2.21 7.66
N GLY A 66 -1.56 1.53 7.24
CA GLY A 66 -1.06 1.65 5.88
C GLY A 66 -2.05 1.07 4.88
N LYS A 67 -1.90 1.49 3.63
CA LYS A 67 -2.70 0.99 2.51
C LYS A 67 -1.80 0.67 1.33
N LEU A 68 -2.31 -0.10 0.37
CA LEU A 68 -1.66 -0.26 -0.92
C LEU A 68 -2.45 0.51 -1.97
N LEU A 69 -1.84 1.52 -2.56
CA LEU A 69 -2.45 2.31 -3.62
C LEU A 69 -2.21 1.64 -4.97
N LEU A 70 -3.28 1.19 -5.58
CA LEU A 70 -3.31 0.78 -6.98
C LEU A 70 -3.62 1.99 -7.85
N GLU A 71 -2.94 2.16 -8.98
CA GLU A 71 -3.26 3.18 -9.98
C GLU A 71 -3.24 2.55 -11.38
N LEU A 72 -4.26 2.85 -12.18
CA LEU A 72 -4.38 2.54 -13.60
C LEU A 72 -4.27 3.84 -14.38
N THR A 73 -3.28 3.96 -15.25
CA THR A 73 -3.08 5.15 -16.10
C THR A 73 -3.32 4.76 -17.56
N PRO A 74 -4.32 5.35 -18.24
CA PRO A 74 -4.60 5.03 -19.63
C PRO A 74 -3.45 5.42 -20.54
N ARG A 75 -3.36 4.71 -21.67
CA ARG A 75 -2.40 4.94 -22.74
C ARG A 75 -3.15 5.18 -24.04
N VAL A 76 -2.86 6.30 -24.69
CA VAL A 76 -3.43 6.67 -25.99
C VAL A 76 -2.29 7.06 -26.92
N ASN A 77 -2.29 6.55 -28.15
CA ASN A 77 -1.25 6.82 -29.16
C ASN A 77 0.18 6.61 -28.64
N GLY A 78 0.38 5.57 -27.81
CA GLY A 78 1.69 5.23 -27.26
C GLY A 78 2.13 6.04 -26.04
N GLN A 79 1.38 7.06 -25.61
CA GLN A 79 1.69 7.91 -24.46
C GLN A 79 0.73 7.65 -23.28
N PHE A 80 1.25 7.70 -22.06
CA PHE A 80 0.44 7.58 -20.84
C PHE A 80 -0.16 8.93 -20.46
N LEU A 81 -1.46 8.94 -20.20
CA LEU A 81 -2.21 10.13 -19.78
C LEU A 81 -2.21 10.21 -18.26
N TRP A 82 -1.16 10.81 -17.69
CA TRP A 82 -0.97 10.88 -16.23
C TRP A 82 -2.09 11.62 -15.49
N ASP A 83 -2.73 12.58 -16.16
CA ASP A 83 -3.83 13.39 -15.62
C ASP A 83 -5.17 12.62 -15.58
N SER A 84 -5.25 11.49 -16.29
CA SER A 84 -6.42 10.60 -16.39
C SER A 84 -6.23 9.32 -15.57
N ASN A 85 -5.39 9.36 -14.52
CA ASN A 85 -5.13 8.19 -13.71
C ASN A 85 -6.31 7.89 -12.76
N GLN A 86 -6.67 6.61 -12.67
CA GLN A 86 -7.65 6.14 -11.70
C GLN A 86 -6.92 5.35 -10.62
N ASN A 87 -7.28 5.55 -9.35
CA ASN A 87 -6.57 4.95 -8.22
C ASN A 87 -7.49 4.20 -7.25
N PHE A 88 -7.04 3.15 -6.58
CA PHE A 88 -7.86 2.47 -5.57
C PHE A 88 -6.97 2.10 -4.38
N ALA A 89 -7.33 2.58 -3.19
CA ALA A 89 -6.56 2.31 -1.98
C ALA A 89 -7.10 1.06 -1.30
N LEU A 90 -6.29 0.00 -1.27
CA LEU A 90 -6.61 -1.29 -0.70
C LEU A 90 -6.22 -1.33 0.78
N SER A 91 -7.16 -1.72 1.65
CA SER A 91 -6.87 -2.04 3.05
C SER A 91 -6.19 -3.41 3.17
N VAL A 92 -5.66 -3.71 4.36
CA VAL A 92 -4.98 -5.00 4.61
C VAL A 92 -5.92 -6.19 4.39
N GLU A 93 -7.18 -6.05 4.79
CA GLU A 93 -8.22 -7.07 4.63
C GLU A 93 -8.55 -7.31 3.16
N GLU A 94 -8.63 -6.23 2.37
CA GLU A 94 -8.89 -6.32 0.93
C GLU A 94 -7.73 -6.95 0.17
N LEU A 95 -6.50 -6.66 0.59
CA LEU A 95 -5.32 -7.32 0.06
C LEU A 95 -5.34 -8.82 0.37
N ALA A 96 -5.71 -9.19 1.59
CA ALA A 96 -5.86 -10.59 1.98
C ALA A 96 -6.99 -11.28 1.18
N LEU A 97 -8.11 -10.58 0.95
CA LEU A 97 -9.21 -11.07 0.13
C LEU A 97 -8.76 -11.36 -1.31
N ILE A 98 -8.08 -10.40 -1.95
CA ILE A 98 -7.50 -10.54 -3.30
C ILE A 98 -6.52 -11.73 -3.34
N GLN A 99 -5.62 -11.81 -2.36
CA GLN A 99 -4.61 -12.87 -2.29
C GLN A 99 -5.24 -14.26 -2.14
N HIS A 100 -6.36 -14.38 -1.44
CA HIS A 100 -7.02 -15.65 -1.16
C HIS A 100 -7.98 -16.09 -2.27
N GLN A 101 -8.79 -15.18 -2.80
CA GLN A 101 -9.88 -15.50 -3.73
C GLN A 101 -9.38 -15.77 -5.15
N LEU A 102 -8.42 -14.97 -5.65
CA LEU A 102 -8.01 -15.04 -7.05
C LEU A 102 -7.33 -16.38 -7.43
N PRO A 103 -6.45 -16.98 -6.59
CA PRO A 103 -5.91 -18.31 -6.89
C PRO A 103 -6.95 -19.43 -6.88
N ALA A 104 -8.06 -19.24 -6.15
CA ALA A 104 -9.19 -20.16 -6.13
C ALA A 104 -10.11 -19.98 -7.36
N GLY A 105 -9.81 -19.05 -8.25
CA GLY A 105 -10.62 -18.77 -9.43
C GLY A 105 -11.84 -17.89 -9.16
N HIS A 106 -11.92 -17.26 -7.98
CA HIS A 106 -13.05 -16.42 -7.61
C HIS A 106 -12.74 -14.93 -7.88
N PRO A 107 -13.60 -14.21 -8.63
CA PRO A 107 -13.44 -12.78 -8.81
C PRO A 107 -13.72 -12.01 -7.51
N VAL A 108 -13.17 -10.81 -7.41
CA VAL A 108 -13.31 -9.90 -6.27
C VAL A 108 -13.80 -8.55 -6.75
N GLU A 109 -14.86 -8.04 -6.13
CA GLU A 109 -15.38 -6.68 -6.36
C GLU A 109 -15.29 -5.88 -5.06
N LEU A 110 -14.73 -4.68 -5.15
CA LEU A 110 -14.59 -3.76 -4.03
C LEU A 110 -15.12 -2.39 -4.44
N SER A 111 -16.03 -1.83 -3.65
CA SER A 111 -16.57 -0.50 -3.87
C SER A 111 -16.15 0.48 -2.76
N ARG A 112 -16.04 1.75 -3.13
CA ARG A 112 -15.79 2.86 -2.23
C ARG A 112 -16.71 4.01 -2.61
N ARG A 113 -17.58 4.38 -1.68
CA ARG A 113 -18.35 5.61 -1.80
C ARG A 113 -17.40 6.79 -1.75
N MET A 114 -17.41 7.60 -2.79
CA MET A 114 -16.83 8.92 -2.70
C MET A 114 -17.87 9.72 -1.92
N ASP A 115 -17.62 10.07 -0.65
CA ASP A 115 -18.51 11.01 0.05
C ASP A 115 -17.99 12.44 -0.18
N VAL A 116 -18.89 13.40 -0.41
CA VAL A 116 -18.56 14.83 -0.54
C VAL A 116 -18.11 15.43 0.81
N ASP A 117 -18.37 14.73 1.91
CA ASP A 117 -18.07 15.21 3.27
C ASP A 117 -16.66 14.83 3.72
N GLY A 118 -15.70 15.67 3.33
CA GLY A 118 -14.72 16.17 4.30
C GLY A 118 -13.70 15.18 4.89
N TYR A 119 -13.07 14.32 4.09
CA TYR A 119 -11.70 13.89 4.36
C TYR A 119 -10.99 13.63 3.02
N GLY A 120 -10.53 14.72 2.39
CA GLY A 120 -9.51 14.65 1.36
C GLY A 120 -8.29 13.93 1.92
N GLY A 121 -8.11 12.67 1.52
CA GLY A 121 -6.87 11.97 1.66
C GLY A 121 -5.80 12.77 0.93
N GLY A 122 -4.94 13.45 1.69
CA GLY A 122 -3.92 14.36 1.20
C GLY A 122 -3.09 13.77 0.06
N GLY A 123 -3.40 14.21 -1.15
CA GLY A 123 -2.60 14.11 -2.36
C GLY A 123 -2.96 15.34 -3.19
N GLY A 124 -2.03 16.29 -3.28
CA GLY A 124 -2.31 17.65 -3.72
C GLY A 124 -2.88 17.75 -5.14
N GLY A 125 -3.83 18.66 -5.30
CA GLY A 125 -4.33 19.15 -6.57
C GLY A 125 -5.40 20.22 -6.33
N GLY A 126 -5.03 21.48 -6.54
CA GLY A 126 -5.90 22.63 -6.87
C GLY A 126 -7.15 22.88 -6.01
N GLY A 127 -7.11 23.92 -5.19
CA GLY A 127 -8.30 24.39 -4.47
C GLY A 127 -9.35 25.02 -5.40
N PHE A 128 -10.61 24.63 -5.17
CA PHE A 128 -11.88 25.35 -5.36
C PHE A 128 -12.83 24.66 -4.35
N GLY A 129 -13.52 25.29 -3.40
CA GLY A 129 -14.28 26.52 -3.49
C GLY A 129 -15.76 26.18 -3.64
N GLY A 130 -16.51 26.13 -2.52
CA GLY A 130 -17.95 26.40 -2.50
C GLY A 130 -18.90 25.21 -2.67
N GLY A 131 -19.84 25.08 -1.72
CA GLY A 131 -20.99 24.18 -1.82
C GLY A 131 -21.87 24.55 -3.03
N GLY A 132 -22.19 23.53 -3.80
CA GLY A 132 -23.22 23.54 -4.83
C GLY A 132 -23.85 22.16 -4.84
N ALA A 133 -25.14 22.07 -5.13
CA ALA A 133 -25.86 20.80 -5.19
C ALA A 133 -25.13 19.83 -6.14
N GLN A 134 -24.36 18.89 -5.59
CA GLN A 134 -23.68 17.86 -6.36
C GLN A 134 -24.70 16.74 -6.62
N GLY A 135 -24.83 16.33 -7.89
CA GLY A 135 -25.59 15.15 -8.29
C GLY A 135 -25.07 13.87 -7.61
N PRO A 136 -25.62 12.69 -7.95
CA PRO A 136 -25.22 11.44 -7.32
C PRO A 136 -23.71 11.25 -7.45
N GLN A 137 -23.06 11.18 -6.29
CA GLN A 137 -21.62 11.05 -6.20
C GLN A 137 -21.23 9.61 -6.57
N PRO A 138 -20.28 9.39 -7.49
CA PRO A 138 -19.99 8.06 -8.00
C PRO A 138 -19.32 7.17 -6.95
N ASP A 139 -19.65 5.89 -6.98
CA ASP A 139 -18.91 4.85 -6.31
C ASP A 139 -17.68 4.49 -7.15
N LYS A 140 -16.53 4.42 -6.52
CA LYS A 140 -15.34 3.85 -7.14
C LYS A 140 -15.36 2.34 -7.00
N VAL A 141 -15.35 1.62 -8.10
CA VAL A 141 -15.46 0.16 -8.11
C VAL A 141 -14.22 -0.47 -8.74
N LEU A 142 -13.52 -1.26 -7.94
CA LEU A 142 -12.43 -2.12 -8.40
C LEU A 142 -12.97 -3.54 -8.56
N TYR A 143 -12.88 -4.07 -9.77
CA TYR A 143 -13.23 -5.44 -10.09
C TYR A 143 -11.99 -6.19 -10.56
N VAL A 144 -11.69 -7.32 -9.92
CA VAL A 144 -10.49 -8.13 -10.17
C VAL A 144 -10.91 -9.55 -10.48
N GLU A 145 -10.59 -10.02 -11.68
CA GLU A 145 -11.03 -11.34 -12.15
C GLU A 145 -9.85 -12.22 -12.64
N PRO A 146 -9.82 -13.50 -12.26
CA PRO A 146 -8.94 -14.49 -12.88
C PRO A 146 -9.28 -14.66 -14.37
N THR A 147 -8.26 -14.88 -15.19
CA THR A 147 -8.36 -15.11 -16.63
C THR A 147 -7.46 -16.26 -17.05
N ASP A 148 -7.52 -16.65 -18.32
CA ASP A 148 -6.81 -17.82 -18.86
C ASP A 148 -5.31 -17.82 -18.54
N GLY A 149 -4.78 -18.98 -18.17
CA GLY A 149 -3.34 -19.14 -17.94
C GLY A 149 -2.85 -18.45 -16.66
N ALA A 150 -3.68 -18.37 -15.62
CA ALA A 150 -3.38 -17.74 -14.33
C ALA A 150 -3.06 -16.24 -14.41
N SER A 151 -3.44 -15.56 -15.49
CA SER A 151 -3.44 -14.11 -15.54
C SER A 151 -4.63 -13.53 -14.78
N VAL A 152 -4.54 -12.27 -14.40
CA VAL A 152 -5.59 -11.55 -13.67
C VAL A 152 -5.84 -10.21 -14.33
N THR A 153 -7.11 -9.85 -14.51
CA THR A 153 -7.49 -8.53 -15.01
C THR A 153 -7.97 -7.65 -13.87
N PHE A 154 -7.35 -6.49 -13.71
CA PHE A 154 -7.81 -5.42 -12.82
C PHE A 154 -8.60 -4.42 -13.64
N SER A 155 -9.85 -4.16 -13.23
CA SER A 155 -10.75 -3.19 -13.84
C SER A 155 -11.14 -2.15 -12.79
N LEU A 156 -11.03 -0.87 -13.12
CA LEU A 156 -11.40 0.23 -12.25
C LEU A 156 -12.38 1.13 -12.98
N ASP A 157 -13.51 1.45 -12.35
CA ASP A 157 -14.51 2.35 -12.91
C ASP A 157 -15.09 3.26 -11.81
N TYR A 158 -15.73 4.34 -12.23
CA TYR A 158 -16.59 5.17 -11.40
C TYR A 158 -18.02 4.88 -11.79
N ILE A 159 -18.85 4.41 -10.88
CA ILE A 159 -20.20 3.93 -11.18
C ILE A 159 -21.20 4.83 -10.48
N ASN A 160 -22.27 5.21 -11.18
CA ASN A 160 -23.41 5.84 -10.52
C ASN A 160 -24.09 4.81 -9.61
N PRO A 161 -24.16 5.03 -8.29
CA PRO A 161 -24.76 4.05 -7.38
C PRO A 161 -26.26 3.83 -7.63
N GLU A 162 -26.96 4.80 -8.22
CA GLU A 162 -28.41 4.72 -8.48
C GLU A 162 -28.74 3.96 -9.77
N THR A 163 -27.91 4.12 -10.81
CA THR A 163 -28.19 3.54 -12.13
C THR A 163 -27.29 2.36 -12.49
N GLY A 164 -26.19 2.15 -11.74
CA GLY A 164 -25.17 1.15 -12.07
C GLY A 164 -24.37 1.46 -13.34
N VAL A 165 -24.53 2.65 -13.91
CA VAL A 165 -23.87 3.04 -15.16
C VAL A 165 -22.54 3.71 -14.86
N GLY A 166 -21.50 3.36 -15.63
CA GLY A 166 -20.18 3.99 -15.58
C GLY A 166 -20.25 5.50 -15.82
N MET A 167 -19.42 6.24 -15.11
CA MET A 167 -19.31 7.70 -15.07
C MET A 167 -17.86 8.11 -15.37
N GLY A 168 -17.68 9.28 -16.00
CA GLY A 168 -16.35 9.85 -16.24
C GLY A 168 -15.61 9.22 -17.42
N GLU A 169 -14.30 9.01 -17.26
CA GLU A 169 -13.37 8.56 -18.32
C GLU A 169 -13.54 7.08 -18.73
N GLY A 170 -14.52 6.39 -18.14
CA GLY A 170 -14.82 5.00 -18.40
C GLY A 170 -13.88 4.02 -17.70
N MET A 171 -14.26 2.74 -17.76
CA MET A 171 -13.56 1.65 -17.11
C MET A 171 -12.14 1.46 -17.66
N GLN A 172 -11.15 1.59 -16.79
CA GLN A 172 -9.76 1.27 -17.07
C GLN A 172 -9.49 -0.20 -16.78
N LYS A 173 -8.78 -0.89 -17.69
CA LYS A 173 -8.44 -2.31 -17.54
C LYS A 173 -6.96 -2.55 -17.71
N CYS A 174 -6.38 -3.34 -16.82
CA CYS A 174 -5.02 -3.84 -16.99
C CYS A 174 -4.98 -5.35 -16.72
N LYS A 175 -4.48 -6.11 -17.70
CA LYS A 175 -4.23 -7.55 -17.56
C LYS A 175 -2.80 -7.77 -17.09
N LEU A 176 -2.66 -8.46 -15.97
CA LEU A 176 -1.38 -8.94 -15.44
C LEU A 176 -1.19 -10.41 -15.80
N MET A 177 -0.04 -10.74 -16.36
CA MET A 177 0.35 -12.12 -16.66
C MET A 177 0.66 -12.88 -15.36
N ALA A 178 0.66 -14.22 -15.42
CA ALA A 178 0.86 -15.07 -14.23
C ALA A 178 2.13 -14.71 -13.42
N GLY A 179 3.24 -14.41 -14.10
CA GLY A 179 4.48 -13.99 -13.42
C GLY A 179 4.36 -12.63 -12.74
N GLU A 180 3.66 -11.67 -13.37
CA GLU A 180 3.45 -10.33 -12.83
C GLU A 180 2.50 -10.37 -11.63
N PHE A 181 1.44 -11.17 -11.71
CA PHE A 181 0.54 -11.38 -10.58
C PHE A 181 1.23 -12.14 -9.43
N GLY A 182 2.10 -13.10 -9.72
CA GLY A 182 2.93 -13.77 -8.71
C GLY A 182 3.83 -12.79 -7.92
N VAL A 183 4.37 -11.77 -8.59
CA VAL A 183 5.08 -10.67 -7.91
C VAL A 183 4.14 -9.88 -7.01
N VAL A 184 2.93 -9.54 -7.49
CA VAL A 184 1.91 -8.85 -6.68
C VAL A 184 1.57 -9.64 -5.41
N GLN A 185 1.32 -10.94 -5.51
CA GLN A 185 1.00 -11.78 -4.33
C GLN A 185 2.15 -11.81 -3.32
N THR A 186 3.39 -11.87 -3.82
CA THR A 186 4.60 -11.82 -2.98
C THR A 186 4.71 -10.48 -2.26
N LEU A 187 4.47 -9.38 -2.98
CA LEU A 187 4.50 -8.03 -2.42
C LEU A 187 3.41 -7.82 -1.38
N ILE A 188 2.19 -8.30 -1.62
CA ILE A 188 1.09 -8.25 -0.64
C ILE A 188 1.52 -8.92 0.66
N THR A 189 2.00 -10.17 0.57
CA THR A 189 2.45 -10.94 1.75
C THR A 189 3.55 -10.20 2.51
N TRP A 190 4.51 -9.61 1.79
CA TRP A 190 5.65 -8.93 2.39
C TRP A 190 5.28 -7.57 3.02
N VAL A 191 4.39 -6.82 2.38
CA VAL A 191 4.04 -5.45 2.81
C VAL A 191 3.03 -5.44 3.95
N THR A 192 2.14 -6.44 4.05
CA THR A 192 1.10 -6.52 5.10
C THR A 192 1.58 -6.17 6.52
N PRO A 193 2.63 -6.80 7.09
CA PRO A 193 3.10 -6.45 8.44
C PRO A 193 3.61 -5.01 8.54
N HIS A 194 4.14 -4.45 7.45
CA HIS A 194 4.59 -3.06 7.39
C HIS A 194 3.41 -2.09 7.37
N LEU A 195 2.31 -2.43 6.69
CA LEU A 195 1.08 -1.63 6.69
C LEU A 195 0.43 -1.59 8.08
N LEU A 196 0.54 -2.69 8.85
CA LEU A 196 0.07 -2.76 10.24
C LEU A 196 1.01 -2.08 11.25
N GLY A 197 2.20 -1.62 10.82
CA GLY A 197 3.16 -0.96 11.70
C GLY A 197 3.93 -1.90 12.64
N TRP A 198 3.89 -3.21 12.41
CA TRP A 198 4.57 -4.19 13.28
C TRP A 198 6.08 -4.00 13.40
N PRO A 199 6.83 -3.63 12.33
CA PRO A 199 8.26 -3.38 12.45
C PRO A 199 8.59 -2.30 13.49
N VAL A 200 7.80 -1.22 13.55
CA VAL A 200 7.99 -0.14 14.53
C VAL A 200 7.79 -0.67 15.95
N MET A 201 6.75 -1.47 16.18
CA MET A 201 6.50 -2.09 17.47
C MET A 201 7.66 -3.02 17.90
N ILE A 202 8.16 -3.85 16.98
CA ILE A 202 9.28 -4.77 17.25
C ILE A 202 10.56 -3.98 17.59
N GLU A 203 10.84 -2.91 16.85
CA GLU A 203 12.00 -2.05 17.12
C GLU A 203 11.89 -1.37 18.50
N CYS A 204 10.72 -0.81 18.84
CA CYS A 204 10.49 -0.22 20.16
C CYS A 204 10.69 -1.25 21.29
N ASN A 205 10.18 -2.47 21.12
CA ASN A 205 10.34 -3.53 22.12
C ASN A 205 11.81 -3.95 22.28
N ASN A 206 12.56 -4.04 21.18
CA ASN A 206 13.98 -4.37 21.23
C ASN A 206 14.81 -3.30 21.95
N VAL A 207 14.47 -2.01 21.78
CA VAL A 207 15.12 -0.91 22.51
C VAL A 207 14.79 -0.99 24.00
N ASN A 208 13.52 -1.23 24.35
CA ASN A 208 13.10 -1.34 25.74
C ASN A 208 13.68 -2.57 26.46
N ALA A 209 14.00 -3.64 25.73
CA ALA A 209 14.64 -4.83 26.27
C ALA A 209 16.13 -4.63 26.62
N LEU A 210 16.76 -3.53 26.18
CA LEU A 210 18.14 -3.23 26.54
C LEU A 210 18.23 -2.75 27.99
N PRO A 211 19.18 -3.27 28.80
CA PRO A 211 19.38 -2.81 30.16
C PRO A 211 19.65 -1.31 30.16
N HIS A 212 18.80 -0.54 30.84
CA HIS A 212 18.99 0.89 30.97
C HIS A 212 20.24 1.14 31.83
N PRO A 213 21.26 1.85 31.33
CA PRO A 213 22.43 2.21 32.11
C PRO A 213 22.02 3.28 33.13
N GLY A 214 21.44 2.87 34.26
CA GLY A 214 20.96 3.81 35.26
C GLY A 214 20.00 3.27 36.33
N GLY A 215 19.57 2.00 36.26
CA GLY A 215 18.82 1.36 37.35
C GLY A 215 19.74 1.01 38.52
N GLY A 216 20.30 2.00 39.20
CA GLY A 216 21.04 1.81 40.44
C GLY A 216 20.16 1.09 41.45
N GLY A 217 20.60 -0.10 41.87
CA GLY A 217 20.02 -0.84 42.97
C GLY A 217 20.01 0.01 44.22
N GLY A 218 18.85 0.57 44.55
CA GLY A 218 18.54 1.03 45.89
C GLY A 218 18.41 -0.21 46.75
N GLY A 219 19.47 -0.50 47.52
CA GLY A 219 19.42 -1.52 48.55
C GLY A 219 18.25 -1.23 49.49
N HIS A 220 17.27 -2.13 49.51
CA HIS A 220 16.29 -2.16 50.56
C HIS A 220 17.03 -2.62 51.83
N GLY A 221 17.41 -1.62 52.65
CA GLY A 221 17.77 -1.86 54.03
C GLY A 221 16.59 -2.45 54.78
N ASP A 222 16.92 -3.37 55.67
CA ASP A 222 16.03 -3.94 56.67
C ASP A 222 15.20 -2.86 57.37
N VAL A 223 13.88 -3.05 57.40
CA VAL A 223 13.06 -2.63 58.53
C VAL A 223 12.14 -3.79 58.89
N PRO A 224 12.27 -4.38 60.10
CA PRO A 224 11.31 -5.35 60.58
C PRO A 224 10.06 -4.59 61.02
N PHE A 225 8.87 -5.07 60.63
CA PHE A 225 7.64 -5.26 61.40
C PHE A 225 6.51 -5.65 60.45
#